data_AF-A0AAD8I907-F1
#
_entry.id   AF-A0AAD8I907-F1
#
_cell.length_a   1.000
_cell.length_b   1.000
_cell.length_c   1.000
_cell.angle_alpha   90.00
_cell.angle_beta   90.00
_cell.angle_gamma   90.00
#
_symmetry.space_group_name_H-M   'P 1'
#
loop_
_entity.id
_entity.type
_entity.pdbx_description
1 polymer ?
#
loop_
_entity_poly.entity_id
_entity_poly.type
_entity_poly.pdbx_seq_one_letter_code
_entity_poly.pdbx_strand_id
1 'polypeptide(L)'
;MNYIDIWVMTCYGVKESWSKLLTVSQPANIGRFVGVQAIAYSLDGQRVLLEKKDGKIYWYDLELKRVKRIRIPGISNISFTHICVGSLVKLSGDAKIDASQDKTRKKSQKNIQRRHN
;
A
#
# COMPACT_ATOMS: atom_id res chain seq x y z
N MET A 1 -16.71 10.19 -14.99
CA MET A 1 -15.30 10.15 -14.55
C MET A 1 -15.08 8.86 -13.77
N ASN A 2 -13.99 8.14 -14.02
CA ASN A 2 -13.68 6.91 -13.29
C ASN A 2 -12.80 7.26 -12.07
N TYR A 3 -13.17 6.74 -10.90
CA TYR A 3 -12.45 6.92 -9.66
C TYR A 3 -11.89 5.59 -9.18
N ILE A 4 -10.78 5.64 -8.45
CA ILE A 4 -10.23 4.47 -7.77
C ILE A 4 -9.98 4.81 -6.31
N ASP A 5 -10.40 3.89 -5.45
CA ASP A 5 -10.12 3.95 -4.04
C ASP A 5 -8.86 3.15 -3.73
N ILE A 6 -7.91 3.81 -3.08
CA ILE A 6 -6.72 3.18 -2.52
C ILE A 6 -7.02 2.87 -1.06
N TRP A 7 -6.76 1.64 -0.65
CA TRP A 7 -6.97 1.16 0.71
C TRP A 7 -5.65 0.75 1.34
N VAL A 8 -5.51 0.96 2.65
CA VAL A 8 -4.34 0.55 3.42
C VAL A 8 -4.77 -0.37 4.57
N MET A 9 -4.05 -1.45 4.76
CA MET A 9 -4.23 -2.36 5.88
C MET A 9 -3.25 -1.95 6.99
N THR A 10 -3.79 -1.56 8.15
CA THR A 10 -2.95 -1.14 9.29
C THR A 10 -2.47 -2.32 10.14
N CYS A 11 -3.19 -3.45 10.13
CA CYS A 11 -2.80 -4.68 10.80
C CYS A 11 -2.90 -5.87 9.86
N TYR A 12 -1.76 -6.51 9.59
CA TYR A 12 -1.71 -7.66 8.70
C TYR A 12 -2.71 -8.77 9.10
N GLY A 13 -3.57 -9.18 8.17
CA GLY A 13 -4.54 -10.26 8.36
C GLY A 13 -5.82 -9.89 9.11
N VAL A 14 -5.98 -8.63 9.55
CA VAL A 14 -7.20 -8.18 10.25
C VAL A 14 -8.09 -7.43 9.25
N LYS A 15 -9.26 -8.00 8.92
CA LYS A 15 -10.19 -7.44 7.92
C LYS A 15 -10.66 -6.04 8.31
N GLU A 16 -10.91 -5.82 9.59
CA GLU A 16 -11.41 -4.57 10.15
C GLU A 16 -10.33 -3.46 10.16
N SER A 17 -9.06 -3.81 9.91
CA SER A 17 -7.95 -2.87 9.88
C SER A 17 -7.73 -2.20 8.52
N TRP A 18 -8.50 -2.61 7.50
CA TRP A 18 -8.53 -1.93 6.23
C TRP A 18 -9.19 -0.58 6.39
N SER A 19 -8.49 0.46 5.98
CA SER A 19 -9.01 1.82 5.95
C SER A 19 -8.81 2.40 4.56
N LYS A 20 -9.84 3.08 4.06
CA LYS A 20 -9.74 3.80 2.80
C LYS A 20 -8.74 4.93 2.99
N LEU A 21 -7.67 4.91 2.21
CA LEU A 21 -6.62 5.90 2.28
C LEU A 21 -7.00 7.16 1.50
N LEU A 22 -7.38 6.99 0.23
CA LEU A 22 -7.73 8.11 -0.64
C LEU A 22 -8.52 7.64 -1.87
N THR A 23 -9.21 8.58 -2.52
CA THR A 23 -9.82 8.39 -3.83
C THR A 23 -9.05 9.19 -4.87
N VAL A 24 -8.59 8.54 -5.93
CA VAL A 24 -7.97 9.21 -7.07
C VAL A 24 -8.97 9.35 -8.21
N SER A 25 -9.17 10.58 -8.66
CA SER A 25 -9.83 10.85 -9.94
C SER A 25 -8.88 10.52 -11.08
N GLN A 26 -9.33 9.74 -12.06
CA GLN A 26 -8.58 9.46 -13.27
C GLN A 26 -8.25 10.75 -14.04
N PRO A 27 -6.97 11.13 -14.17
CA PRO A 27 -6.58 12.22 -15.05
C PRO A 27 -6.64 11.75 -16.50
N ALA A 28 -7.21 12.57 -17.39
CA ALA A 28 -7.40 12.22 -18.80
C ALA A 28 -6.09 11.83 -19.52
N ASN A 29 -4.97 12.43 -19.12
CA ASN A 29 -3.64 12.28 -19.71
C ASN A 29 -2.88 10.99 -19.30
N ILE A 30 -3.43 10.15 -18.42
CA ILE A 30 -2.75 8.94 -17.91
C ILE A 30 -3.43 7.64 -18.39
N GLY A 31 -4.59 7.79 -19.05
CA GLY A 31 -5.42 6.68 -19.50
C GLY A 31 -6.06 5.93 -18.33
N ARG A 32 -6.65 4.75 -18.59
CA ARG A 32 -7.33 3.92 -17.58
C ARG A 32 -6.36 3.49 -16.46
N PHE A 33 -6.75 3.69 -15.20
CA PHE A 33 -6.01 3.28 -14.00
C PHE A 33 -6.29 1.79 -13.70
N VAL A 34 -6.17 0.93 -14.70
CA VAL A 34 -6.32 -0.51 -14.48
C VAL A 34 -5.04 -1.03 -13.86
N GLY A 35 -5.15 -1.68 -12.70
CA GLY A 35 -3.99 -2.25 -11.99
C GLY A 35 -3.01 -1.20 -11.48
N VAL A 36 -3.53 -0.17 -10.79
CA VAL A 36 -2.69 0.80 -10.08
C VAL A 36 -2.51 0.36 -8.63
N GLN A 37 -1.28 0.42 -8.15
CA GLN A 37 -0.90 0.06 -6.79
C GLN A 37 -0.17 1.22 -6.12
N ALA A 38 -0.46 1.48 -4.85
CA ALA A 38 0.31 2.38 -4.02
C ALA A 38 1.51 1.63 -3.44
N ILE A 39 2.70 2.19 -3.64
CA ILE A 39 3.97 1.53 -3.28
C ILE A 39 4.58 2.17 -2.03
N ALA A 40 4.54 3.50 -1.92
CA ALA A 40 5.16 4.23 -0.82
C ALA A 40 4.58 5.65 -0.67
N TYR A 41 4.84 6.27 0.48
CA TYR A 41 4.72 7.71 0.65
C TYR A 41 6.06 8.41 0.37
N SER A 42 5.99 9.67 -0.02
CA SER A 42 7.14 10.57 0.07
C SER A 42 7.55 10.78 1.53
N LEU A 43 8.80 11.21 1.74
CA LEU A 43 9.35 11.42 3.09
C LEU A 43 8.54 12.43 3.91
N ASP A 44 8.00 13.45 3.26
CA ASP A 44 7.13 14.47 3.84
C ASP A 44 5.66 14.01 4.02
N GLY A 45 5.31 12.80 3.55
CA GLY A 45 3.96 12.25 3.59
C GLY A 45 2.96 12.92 2.65
N GLN A 46 3.36 13.91 1.84
CA GLN A 46 2.44 14.71 1.02
C GLN A 46 2.08 14.03 -0.31
N ARG A 47 2.85 13.02 -0.72
CA ARG A 47 2.67 12.33 -1.99
C ARG A 47 2.68 10.83 -1.83
N VAL A 48 1.94 10.15 -2.71
CA VAL A 48 1.92 8.69 -2.82
C VAL A 48 2.54 8.29 -4.14
N LEU A 49 3.49 7.36 -4.09
CA LEU A 49 4.08 6.75 -5.27
C LEU A 49 3.13 5.66 -5.76
N LEU A 50 2.66 5.83 -6.99
CA LEU A 50 1.77 4.89 -7.67
C LEU A 50 2.53 4.19 -8.80
N GLU A 51 2.42 2.87 -8.83
CA GLU A 51 2.81 2.06 -9.97
C GLU A 51 1.57 1.63 -10.75
N LYS A 52 1.64 1.69 -12.07
CA LYS A 52 0.64 1.10 -12.95
C LYS A 52 1.22 -0.16 -13.58
N LYS A 53 0.38 -1.17 -13.82
CA LYS A 53 0.74 -2.44 -14.46
C LYS A 53 1.49 -2.31 -15.80
N ASP A 54 1.41 -1.16 -16.48
CA ASP A 54 2.20 -0.87 -17.69
C ASP A 54 3.65 -0.46 -17.41
N GLY A 55 4.11 -0.61 -16.17
CA GLY A 55 5.48 -0.35 -15.72
C GLY A 55 5.80 1.14 -15.50
N LYS A 56 4.78 2.00 -15.57
CA LYS A 56 4.95 3.45 -15.36
C LYS A 56 4.65 3.81 -13.92
N ILE A 57 5.46 4.71 -13.40
CA ILE A 57 5.33 5.23 -12.04
C ILE A 57 4.93 6.71 -12.02
N TYR A 58 4.20 7.08 -10.98
CA TYR A 58 3.62 8.41 -10.83
C TYR A 58 3.65 8.87 -9.38
N TRP A 59 3.91 10.15 -9.16
CA TRP A 59 3.60 10.80 -7.90
C TRP A 59 2.15 11.28 -7.93
N TYR A 60 1.38 10.92 -6.93
CA TYR A 60 0.09 11.53 -6.63
C TYR A 60 0.24 12.50 -5.47
N ASP A 61 -0.04 13.77 -5.72
CA ASP A 61 -0.05 14.82 -4.71
C ASP A 61 -1.38 14.79 -3.96
N LEU A 62 -1.34 14.59 -2.64
CA LEU A 62 -2.53 14.40 -1.82
C LEU A 62 -3.34 15.70 -1.66
N GLU A 63 -2.65 16.82 -1.54
CA GLU A 63 -3.26 18.12 -1.32
C GLU A 63 -3.85 18.66 -2.63
N LEU A 64 -3.02 18.70 -3.67
CA LEU A 64 -3.42 19.25 -4.98
C LEU A 64 -4.27 18.27 -5.79
N LYS A 65 -4.33 16.99 -5.40
CA LYS A 65 -5.01 15.91 -6.14
C LYS A 65 -4.53 15.79 -7.58
N ARG A 66 -3.21 15.96 -7.79
CA ARG A 66 -2.57 15.96 -9.11
C ARG A 66 -1.64 14.78 -9.27
N VAL A 67 -1.56 14.25 -10.48
CA VAL A 67 -0.63 13.19 -10.83
C VAL A 67 0.52 13.75 -11.66
N LYS A 68 1.75 13.38 -11.31
CA LYS A 68 2.96 13.68 -12.06
C LYS A 68 3.66 12.37 -12.44
N ARG A 69 3.85 12.13 -13.74
CA ARG A 69 4.62 10.98 -14.22
C ARG A 69 6.09 11.15 -13.85
N ILE A 70 6.69 10.09 -13.33
CA ILE A 70 8.13 10.04 -13.03
C ILE A 70 8.81 9.30 -14.18
N ARG A 71 9.97 9.82 -14.61
CA ARG A 71 10.88 9.15 -15.53
C ARG A 71 12.24 9.07 -14.85
N ILE A 72 12.78 7.87 -14.77
CA ILE A 72 14.13 7.64 -14.28
C ILE A 72 15.02 7.47 -15.51
N PRO A 73 16.03 8.33 -15.73
CA PRO A 73 16.93 8.19 -16.88
C PRO A 73 17.54 6.79 -16.95
N GLY A 74 17.59 6.22 -18.16
CA GLY A 74 18.10 4.86 -18.38
C GLY A 74 17.12 3.73 -18.04
N ILE A 75 15.94 4.02 -17.46
CA ILE A 75 14.93 3.02 -17.11
C ILE A 75 13.63 3.33 -17.84
N SER A 76 13.23 2.45 -18.75
CA SER A 76 12.02 2.61 -19.57
C SER A 76 10.74 2.17 -18.84
N ASN A 77 10.80 1.04 -18.12
CA ASN A 77 9.71 0.47 -17.33
C ASN A 77 10.23 -0.07 -16.00
N ILE A 78 9.45 0.10 -14.94
CA ILE A 78 9.74 -0.39 -13.59
C ILE A 78 8.68 -1.43 -13.24
N SER A 79 9.09 -2.51 -12.60
CA SER A 79 8.17 -3.49 -12.01
C SER A 79 8.58 -3.71 -10.56
N PHE A 80 7.73 -3.35 -9.61
CA PHE A 80 7.98 -3.65 -8.21
C PHE A 80 7.56 -5.09 -7.91
N THR A 81 8.51 -5.88 -7.40
CA THR A 81 8.22 -7.22 -6.87
C THR A 81 7.84 -7.08 -5.39
N HIS A 82 6.73 -7.70 -5.00
CA HIS A 82 6.25 -7.69 -3.62
C HIS A 82 7.03 -8.73 -2.80
N ILE A 83 7.71 -8.28 -1.74
CA ILE A 83 8.33 -9.17 -0.75
C ILE A 83 7.30 -9.44 0.34
N CYS A 84 6.73 -10.64 0.36
CA CYS A 84 5.81 -11.06 1.42
C CYS A 84 6.60 -11.40 2.68
N VAL A 85 6.39 -10.65 3.77
CA VAL A 85 7.09 -10.84 5.06
C VAL A 85 6.52 -12.04 5.86
N GLY A 86 5.66 -12.86 5.26
CA GLY A 86 5.11 -14.07 5.87
C GLY A 86 4.14 -14.82 4.96
N SER A 87 4.02 -16.13 5.17
CA SER A 87 3.04 -16.98 4.46
C SER A 87 1.63 -16.76 5.01
N LEU A 88 0.63 -16.60 4.12
CA LEU A 88 -0.80 -16.59 4.46
C LEU A 88 -1.32 -17.97 4.89
N VAL A 89 -0.57 -19.03 4.56
CA VAL A 89 -0.88 -20.40 4.97
C VAL A 89 0.05 -20.74 6.13
N LYS A 90 -0.54 -21.13 7.26
CA LYS A 90 0.22 -21.80 8.31
C LYS A 90 0.73 -23.11 7.69
N LEU A 91 2.03 -23.22 7.44
CA LEU A 91 2.60 -24.50 7.04
C LEU A 91 2.26 -25.47 8.17
N SER A 92 1.44 -26.47 7.87
CA SER A 92 1.05 -27.51 8.81
C SER A 92 2.27 -28.38 9.07
N GLY A 93 3.15 -27.90 9.94
CA GLY A 93 4.33 -28.59 10.41
C GLY A 93 4.77 -27.91 11.69
N ASP A 94 4.60 -28.61 12.81
CA ASP A 94 5.02 -28.16 14.14
C ASP A 94 6.53 -27.95 14.19
N ALA A 95 6.98 -26.77 13.78
CA ALA A 95 8.30 -26.26 14.13
C ALA A 95 8.09 -25.10 15.08
N LYS A 96 8.46 -25.31 16.35
CA LYS A 96 8.59 -24.26 17.37
C LYS A 96 9.46 -23.14 16.81
N ILE A 97 8.84 -22.03 16.40
CA ILE A 97 9.54 -20.78 16.12
C ILE A 97 9.41 -19.94 17.37
N ASP A 98 10.53 -19.73 18.07
CA ASP A 98 10.56 -19.09 19.38
C ASP A 98 9.89 -17.72 19.39
N ALA A 99 9.06 -17.54 20.40
CA ALA A 99 8.09 -16.46 20.58
C ALA A 99 8.72 -15.12 21.00
N SER A 100 9.60 -14.55 20.17
CA SER A 100 10.20 -13.23 20.44
C SER A 100 9.47 -12.06 19.75
N GLN A 101 8.64 -12.30 18.72
CA GLN A 101 7.87 -11.23 18.04
C GLN A 101 6.40 -11.08 18.48
N ASP A 102 5.85 -12.00 19.26
CA ASP A 102 4.43 -12.01 19.63
C ASP A 102 4.05 -10.91 20.67
N LYS A 103 5.03 -10.40 21.42
CA LYS A 103 4.79 -9.36 22.45
C LYS A 103 4.46 -7.99 21.84
N THR A 104 4.98 -7.67 20.66
CA THR A 104 4.74 -6.37 20.00
C THR A 104 3.40 -6.37 19.26
N ARG A 105 3.01 -7.50 18.65
CA ARG A 105 1.71 -7.69 17.95
C ARG A 105 0.51 -7.56 18.89
N LYS A 106 0.56 -8.18 20.07
CA LYS A 106 -0.54 -8.08 21.06
C LYS A 106 -0.73 -6.67 21.60
N LYS A 107 0.35 -5.87 21.70
CA LYS A 107 0.27 -4.46 22.13
C LYS A 107 -0.38 -3.55 21.08
N SER A 108 -0.07 -3.73 19.79
CA SER A 108 -0.71 -2.91 18.74
C SER A 108 -2.21 -3.23 18.60
N GLN A 109 -2.59 -4.52 18.66
CA GLN A 109 -4.00 -4.93 18.63
C GLN A 109 -4.80 -4.37 19.82
N LYS A 110 -4.26 -4.44 21.05
CA LYS A 110 -4.92 -3.85 22.24
C LYS A 110 -5.08 -2.33 22.15
N ASN A 111 -4.12 -1.62 21.55
CA ASN A 111 -4.20 -0.17 21.41
C ASN A 111 -5.22 0.28 20.36
N ILE A 112 -5.48 -0.51 19.33
CA ILE A 112 -6.52 -0.22 18.32
C ILE A 112 -7.91 -0.43 18.92
N GLN A 113 -8.12 -1.50 19.69
CA GLN A 113 -9.39 -1.77 20.38
C GLN A 113 -9.77 -0.65 21.37
N ARG A 114 -8.78 -0.04 22.04
CA ARG A 114 -8.99 1.06 23.00
C ARG A 114 -9.28 2.42 22.38
N ARG A 115 -9.00 2.61 21.08
CA ARG A 115 -9.25 3.88 20.37
C ARG A 115 -10.66 3.97 19.76
N HIS A 116 -11.42 2.86 19.80
CA HIS A 116 -12.77 2.75 19.25
C HIS A 116 -13.87 2.63 20.33
N ASN A 117 -13.50 2.80 21.61
CA ASN A 117 -14.42 3.03 22.74
C ASN A 117 -14.21 4.46 23.25
#